data_AF-A0A0N7LSX7-F1
#
_entry.id   AF-A0A0N7LSX7-F1
#
_cell.length_a   1.000
_cell.length_b   1.000
_cell.length_c   1.000
_cell.angle_alpha   90.00
_cell.angle_beta   90.00
_cell.angle_gamma   90.00
#
_symmetry.space_group_name_H-M   'P 1'
#
loop_
_entity.id
_entity.type
_entity.pdbx_description
1 polymer ?
#
loop_
_entity_poly.entity_id
_entity_poly.type
_entity_poly.pdbx_seq_one_letter_code
_entity_poly.pdbx_strand_id
1 'polypeptide(L)'
;MPLLRIVMGREPSVSAAELPGFSVRHVEGADFPMLVASPNCIAIGILVENVTKAEQERLNFYEAGFVFDLMEQTVETNNGPKSTMVYRARGLSPGEVPWDLDAWVAKHGAMTVEAAAEIMRAHDAGMSVETLTRRQAIIRARAHSTISTSQSRRPETISAGAMRADVTIHETRHPYEAFFRVDEVTLSHKAHDGGEVGPIDRAVFVVTDAVTVLPYDPVRDRVLLIEQIRIGALVRGDQQPWMLEPVAGMIDAGETPEQTALRETHEEAGLTLTPNNLHHISTYYPSPGGIAQRFVSYVAVCDLPDAAAGLGGESTEHEDLRAHLVPFDTLMKMVRSGEAANAALIISAQWLQAERNRLQAGA
;
A
#
# COMPACT_ATOMS: atom_id res chain seq x y z
N MET A 1 -20.21 -11.33 -8.13
CA MET A 1 -18.93 -10.80 -8.66
C MET A 1 -18.68 -9.41 -8.08
N PRO A 2 -18.03 -9.31 -6.91
CA PRO A 2 -18.02 -8.07 -6.12
C PRO A 2 -17.35 -6.90 -6.85
N LEU A 3 -16.23 -7.14 -7.53
CA LEU A 3 -15.51 -6.12 -8.29
C LEU A 3 -16.40 -5.53 -9.39
N LEU A 4 -16.93 -6.38 -10.29
CA LEU A 4 -17.77 -5.93 -11.39
C LEU A 4 -19.01 -5.19 -10.92
N ARG A 5 -19.62 -5.62 -9.80
CA ARG A 5 -20.75 -4.94 -9.18
C ARG A 5 -20.41 -3.50 -8.75
N ILE A 6 -19.25 -3.29 -8.13
CA ILE A 6 -18.78 -1.95 -7.73
C ILE A 6 -18.54 -1.07 -8.96
N VAL A 7 -17.82 -1.59 -9.95
CA VAL A 7 -17.48 -0.85 -11.16
C VAL A 7 -18.75 -0.48 -11.94
N MET A 8 -19.69 -1.41 -12.12
CA MET A 8 -20.95 -1.14 -12.83
C MET A 8 -21.96 -0.33 -12.02
N GLY A 9 -21.85 -0.30 -10.68
CA GLY A 9 -22.84 0.33 -9.80
C GLY A 9 -24.15 -0.45 -9.65
N ARG A 10 -24.20 -1.71 -10.11
CA ARG A 10 -25.36 -2.62 -9.97
C ARG A 10 -24.93 -4.08 -10.00
N GLU A 11 -25.84 -5.00 -9.66
CA GLU A 11 -25.57 -6.43 -9.88
C GLU A 11 -25.46 -6.71 -11.39
N PRO A 12 -24.35 -7.30 -11.85
CA PRO A 12 -24.15 -7.59 -13.27
C PRO A 12 -24.97 -8.81 -13.69
N SER A 13 -25.53 -8.74 -14.90
CA SER A 13 -26.10 -9.92 -15.58
C SER A 13 -25.00 -10.48 -16.48
N VAL A 14 -24.58 -11.71 -16.23
CA VAL A 14 -23.45 -12.31 -16.95
C VAL A 14 -23.81 -13.68 -17.52
N SER A 15 -23.20 -14.00 -18.65
CA SER A 15 -23.22 -15.32 -19.27
C SER A 15 -21.79 -15.82 -19.46
N ALA A 16 -21.59 -17.15 -19.50
CA ALA A 16 -20.29 -17.72 -19.84
C ALA A 16 -19.96 -17.42 -21.31
N ALA A 17 -18.70 -17.08 -21.58
CA ALA A 17 -18.22 -16.83 -22.92
C ALA A 17 -16.83 -17.42 -23.12
N GLU A 18 -16.59 -17.91 -24.33
CA GLU A 18 -15.32 -18.48 -24.75
C GLU A 18 -14.76 -17.67 -25.92
N LEU A 19 -13.45 -17.42 -25.91
CA LEU A 19 -12.77 -16.74 -26.99
C LEU A 19 -11.69 -17.67 -27.58
N PRO A 20 -12.02 -18.42 -28.66
CA PRO A 20 -11.08 -19.30 -29.34
C PRO A 20 -9.89 -18.55 -29.94
N GLY A 21 -8.73 -19.20 -30.00
CA GLY A 21 -7.49 -18.61 -30.53
C GLY A 21 -6.77 -17.73 -29.53
N PHE A 22 -7.17 -17.73 -28.26
CA PHE A 22 -6.55 -16.95 -27.19
C PHE A 22 -6.28 -17.79 -25.94
N SER A 23 -5.29 -17.35 -25.17
CA SER A 23 -5.01 -17.82 -23.82
C SER A 23 -4.97 -16.62 -22.88
N VAL A 24 -5.13 -16.84 -21.58
CA VAL A 24 -5.01 -15.80 -20.55
C VAL A 24 -3.70 -16.00 -19.80
N ARG A 25 -2.89 -14.95 -19.73
CA ARG A 25 -1.61 -14.94 -19.01
C ARG A 25 -1.53 -13.74 -18.08
N HIS A 26 -0.65 -13.77 -17.10
CA HIS A 26 -0.27 -12.54 -16.39
C HIS A 26 0.39 -11.55 -17.35
N VAL A 27 0.22 -10.26 -17.10
CA VAL A 27 1.11 -9.23 -17.65
C VAL A 27 2.47 -9.32 -16.96
N GLU A 28 3.56 -9.17 -17.71
CA GLU A 28 4.92 -9.16 -17.17
C GLU A 28 5.09 -8.05 -16.11
N GLY A 29 5.57 -8.41 -14.92
CA GLY A 29 5.78 -7.47 -13.82
C GLY A 29 4.51 -6.92 -13.17
N ALA A 30 3.32 -7.41 -13.52
CA ALA A 30 2.06 -6.91 -12.97
C ALA A 30 1.15 -8.02 -12.44
N ASP A 31 0.18 -7.63 -11.62
CA ASP A 31 -0.74 -8.56 -10.97
C ASP A 31 -2.10 -8.67 -11.65
N PHE A 32 -2.21 -8.37 -12.94
CA PHE A 32 -3.45 -8.46 -13.72
C PHE A 32 -3.25 -9.26 -15.02
N PRO A 33 -4.34 -9.82 -15.61
CA PRO A 33 -4.23 -10.71 -16.75
C PRO A 33 -4.10 -9.95 -18.08
N MET A 34 -3.77 -10.66 -19.15
CA MET A 34 -3.99 -10.22 -20.52
C MET A 34 -4.34 -11.38 -21.44
N LEU A 35 -5.06 -11.08 -22.52
CA LEU A 35 -5.33 -12.04 -23.60
C LEU A 35 -4.15 -12.11 -24.58
N VAL A 36 -3.67 -13.31 -24.83
CA VAL A 36 -2.54 -13.60 -25.72
C VAL A 36 -2.99 -14.51 -26.85
N ALA A 37 -2.68 -14.13 -28.09
CA ALA A 37 -3.00 -14.94 -29.26
C ALA A 37 -2.33 -16.31 -29.14
N SER A 38 -3.12 -17.37 -29.21
CA SER A 38 -2.69 -18.76 -29.11
C SER A 38 -3.68 -19.64 -29.89
N PRO A 39 -3.39 -19.97 -31.17
CA PRO A 39 -4.38 -20.56 -32.10
C PRO A 39 -5.06 -21.83 -31.61
N ASN A 40 -4.43 -22.59 -30.72
CA ASN A 40 -4.92 -23.88 -30.21
C ASN A 40 -5.47 -23.78 -28.78
N CYS A 41 -5.68 -22.57 -28.26
CA CYS A 41 -6.22 -22.34 -26.94
C CYS A 41 -7.58 -21.63 -27.01
N ILE A 42 -8.32 -21.73 -25.91
CA ILE A 42 -9.58 -21.03 -25.70
C ILE A 42 -9.44 -20.24 -24.40
N ALA A 43 -9.69 -18.94 -24.44
CA ALA A 43 -9.78 -18.12 -23.24
C ALA A 43 -11.21 -18.20 -22.70
N ILE A 44 -11.34 -18.59 -21.43
CA ILE A 44 -12.63 -18.66 -20.73
C ILE A 44 -12.86 -17.35 -20.00
N GLY A 45 -14.04 -16.77 -20.16
CA GLY A 45 -14.42 -15.54 -19.50
C GLY A 45 -15.93 -15.42 -19.30
N ILE A 46 -16.35 -14.19 -19.04
CA ILE A 46 -17.75 -13.83 -18.89
C ILE A 46 -18.12 -12.74 -19.90
N LEU A 47 -19.34 -12.81 -20.41
CA LEU A 47 -19.96 -11.73 -21.17
C LEU A 47 -20.94 -11.00 -20.27
N VAL A 48 -20.76 -9.69 -20.13
CA VAL A 48 -21.69 -8.82 -19.42
C VAL A 48 -22.82 -8.44 -20.35
N GLU A 49 -24.05 -8.75 -19.96
CA GLU A 49 -25.25 -8.54 -20.77
C GLU A 49 -25.90 -7.20 -20.47
N ASN A 50 -26.55 -6.63 -21.48
CA ASN A 50 -27.36 -5.40 -21.38
C ASN A 50 -26.59 -4.20 -20.78
N VAL A 51 -25.32 -4.05 -21.16
CA VAL A 51 -24.47 -2.94 -20.69
C VAL A 51 -24.99 -1.63 -21.27
N THR A 52 -25.35 -0.69 -20.38
CA THR A 52 -25.74 0.66 -20.80
C THR A 52 -24.52 1.50 -21.16
N LYS A 53 -24.69 2.62 -21.88
CA LYS A 53 -23.57 3.53 -22.19
C LYS A 53 -22.87 4.04 -20.93
N ALA A 54 -23.63 4.41 -19.91
CA ALA A 54 -23.08 4.87 -18.63
C ALA A 54 -22.27 3.78 -17.91
N GLU A 55 -22.74 2.52 -17.96
CA GLU A 55 -21.98 1.39 -17.41
C GLU A 55 -20.70 1.11 -18.19
N GLN A 56 -20.75 1.24 -19.52
CA GLN A 56 -19.58 1.11 -20.37
C GLN A 56 -18.54 2.20 -20.07
N GLU A 57 -18.96 3.44 -19.85
CA GLU A 57 -18.07 4.54 -19.43
C GLU A 57 -17.39 4.25 -18.09
N ARG A 58 -18.13 3.75 -17.10
CA ARG A 58 -17.58 3.34 -15.80
C ARG A 58 -16.56 2.20 -15.92
N LEU A 59 -16.87 1.18 -16.72
CA LEU A 59 -15.94 0.08 -17.00
C LEU A 59 -14.69 0.58 -17.70
N ASN A 60 -14.84 1.41 -18.75
CA ASN A 60 -13.71 2.00 -19.46
C ASN A 60 -12.82 2.83 -18.53
N PHE A 61 -13.41 3.62 -17.62
CA PHE A 61 -12.66 4.41 -16.66
C PHE A 61 -11.81 3.54 -15.73
N TYR A 62 -12.39 2.46 -15.17
CA TYR A 62 -11.67 1.52 -14.33
C TYR A 62 -10.55 0.80 -15.09
N GLU A 63 -10.86 0.29 -16.29
CA GLU A 63 -9.95 -0.49 -17.12
C GLU A 63 -8.82 0.36 -17.73
N ALA A 64 -9.03 1.67 -17.90
CA ALA A 64 -8.00 2.59 -18.39
C ALA A 64 -6.80 2.69 -17.43
N GLY A 65 -6.98 2.41 -16.13
CA GLY A 65 -5.87 2.29 -15.18
C GLY A 65 -4.92 1.12 -15.51
N PHE A 66 -5.37 0.14 -16.30
CA PHE A 66 -4.59 -1.06 -16.62
C PHE A 66 -4.21 -1.11 -18.10
N VAL A 67 -4.36 0.01 -18.83
CA VAL A 67 -4.03 0.13 -20.26
C VAL A 67 -4.81 -0.87 -21.13
N PHE A 68 -6.05 -1.17 -20.73
CA PHE A 68 -6.98 -1.95 -21.53
C PHE A 68 -7.79 -1.05 -22.45
N ASP A 69 -8.08 -1.59 -23.62
CA ASP A 69 -9.00 -1.01 -24.58
C ASP A 69 -10.00 -2.05 -25.08
N LEU A 70 -11.17 -1.57 -25.49
CA LEU A 70 -12.17 -2.42 -26.12
C LEU A 70 -11.82 -2.70 -27.57
N MET A 71 -11.82 -3.98 -27.95
CA MET A 71 -11.70 -4.43 -29.33
C MET A 71 -12.88 -5.33 -29.70
N GLU A 72 -13.42 -5.14 -30.90
CA GLU A 72 -14.47 -6.02 -31.40
C GLU A 72 -13.90 -7.44 -31.64
N GLN A 73 -14.58 -8.44 -31.11
CA GLN A 73 -14.25 -9.85 -31.23
C GLN A 73 -15.53 -10.68 -31.33
N THR A 74 -15.45 -11.84 -31.99
CA THR A 74 -16.51 -12.84 -31.91
C THR A 74 -16.20 -13.81 -30.79
N VAL A 75 -17.10 -13.92 -29.82
CA VAL A 75 -17.02 -14.89 -28.72
C VAL A 75 -18.06 -15.99 -28.93
N GLU A 76 -17.76 -17.19 -28.46
CA GLU A 76 -18.73 -18.28 -28.38
C GLU A 76 -19.51 -18.17 -27.07
N THR A 77 -20.83 -18.28 -27.15
CA THR A 77 -21.73 -18.27 -25.98
C THR A 77 -22.66 -19.48 -26.04
N ASN A 78 -23.40 -19.73 -24.96
CA ASN A 78 -24.43 -20.78 -24.93
C ASN A 78 -25.52 -20.62 -26.02
N ASN A 79 -25.68 -19.42 -26.58
CA ASN A 79 -26.63 -19.12 -27.65
C ASN A 79 -25.97 -19.04 -29.05
N GLY A 80 -24.71 -19.48 -29.16
CA GLY A 80 -23.90 -19.41 -30.38
C GLY A 80 -22.93 -18.22 -30.42
N PRO A 81 -22.26 -18.02 -31.58
CA PRO A 81 -21.30 -16.95 -31.75
C PRO A 81 -21.96 -15.57 -31.64
N LYS A 82 -21.29 -14.65 -30.95
CA LYS A 82 -21.77 -13.27 -30.74
C LYS A 82 -20.61 -12.28 -30.96
N SER A 83 -20.80 -11.31 -31.85
CA SER A 83 -19.87 -10.17 -31.95
C SER A 83 -20.07 -9.24 -30.76
N THR A 84 -18.99 -8.91 -30.07
CA THR A 84 -19.01 -8.07 -28.88
C THR A 84 -17.67 -7.36 -28.67
N MET A 85 -17.60 -6.50 -27.66
CA MET A 85 -16.38 -5.80 -27.29
C MET A 85 -15.67 -6.54 -26.15
N VAL A 86 -14.36 -6.77 -26.31
CA VAL A 86 -13.51 -7.47 -25.34
C VAL A 86 -12.36 -6.55 -24.92
N TYR A 87 -12.09 -6.45 -23.61
CA TYR A 87 -10.95 -5.70 -23.09
C TYR A 87 -9.63 -6.38 -23.45
N ARG A 88 -8.69 -5.60 -23.98
CA ARG A 88 -7.41 -6.03 -24.55
C ARG A 88 -6.31 -5.09 -24.09
N ALA A 89 -5.27 -5.66 -23.47
CA ALA A 89 -4.11 -4.88 -23.07
C ALA A 89 -3.37 -4.35 -24.31
N ARG A 90 -2.92 -3.09 -24.28
CA ARG A 90 -2.09 -2.50 -25.34
C ARG A 90 -0.67 -2.24 -24.85
N GLY A 91 0.31 -2.59 -25.66
CA GLY A 91 1.72 -2.26 -25.40
C GLY A 91 2.34 -3.00 -24.20
N LEU A 92 1.68 -4.05 -23.69
CA LEU A 92 2.16 -4.87 -22.58
C LEU A 92 2.66 -6.22 -23.08
N SER A 93 3.68 -6.74 -22.39
CA SER A 93 4.26 -8.07 -22.65
C SER A 93 3.59 -9.13 -21.78
N PRO A 94 3.35 -10.34 -22.32
CA PRO A 94 2.84 -11.44 -21.52
C PRO A 94 3.94 -12.03 -20.62
N GLY A 95 3.60 -12.27 -19.36
CA GLY A 95 4.43 -13.04 -18.44
C GLY A 95 4.46 -14.53 -18.78
N GLU A 96 5.41 -15.23 -18.16
CA GLU A 96 5.58 -16.67 -18.36
C GLU A 96 4.47 -17.51 -17.71
N VAL A 97 3.87 -16.98 -16.63
CA VAL A 97 2.90 -17.68 -15.78
C VAL A 97 1.49 -17.62 -16.40
N PRO A 98 0.81 -18.78 -16.59
CA PRO A 98 -0.60 -18.82 -16.96
C PRO A 98 -1.48 -18.14 -15.91
N TRP A 99 -2.58 -17.52 -16.34
CA TRP A 99 -3.52 -16.89 -15.41
C TRP A 99 -4.32 -17.92 -14.63
N ASP A 100 -4.41 -17.72 -13.32
CA ASP A 100 -5.26 -18.47 -12.41
C ASP A 100 -6.11 -17.48 -11.61
N LEU A 101 -7.42 -17.45 -11.90
CA LEU A 101 -8.34 -16.52 -11.27
C LEU A 101 -8.53 -16.82 -9.78
N ASP A 102 -8.56 -18.10 -9.38
CA ASP A 102 -8.82 -18.48 -7.99
C ASP A 102 -7.61 -18.13 -7.11
N ALA A 103 -6.40 -18.44 -7.61
CA ALA A 103 -5.16 -18.03 -6.95
C ALA A 103 -5.04 -16.50 -6.87
N TRP A 104 -5.42 -15.78 -7.93
CA TRP A 104 -5.44 -14.33 -7.94
C TRP A 104 -6.45 -13.75 -6.94
N VAL A 105 -7.68 -14.27 -6.90
CA VAL A 105 -8.72 -13.81 -5.96
C VAL A 105 -8.26 -14.01 -4.51
N ALA A 106 -7.64 -15.15 -4.20
CA ALA A 106 -7.12 -15.44 -2.87
C ALA A 106 -6.06 -14.43 -2.41
N LYS A 107 -5.24 -13.92 -3.33
CA LYS A 107 -4.13 -13.02 -3.01
C LYS A 107 -4.48 -11.53 -3.14
N HIS A 108 -5.17 -11.14 -4.20
CA HIS A 108 -5.38 -9.74 -4.58
C HIS A 108 -6.85 -9.30 -4.49
N GLY A 109 -7.81 -10.24 -4.51
CA GLY A 109 -9.23 -9.95 -4.72
C GLY A 109 -9.83 -8.94 -3.72
N ALA A 110 -9.54 -9.10 -2.42
CA ALA A 110 -10.06 -8.18 -1.40
C ALA A 110 -9.51 -6.75 -1.54
N MET A 111 -8.21 -6.62 -1.81
CA MET A 111 -7.55 -5.33 -2.04
C MET A 111 -8.05 -4.66 -3.33
N THR A 112 -8.24 -5.43 -4.41
CA THR A 112 -8.78 -4.90 -5.66
C THR A 112 -10.21 -4.40 -5.51
N VAL A 113 -11.04 -5.09 -4.73
CA VAL A 113 -12.42 -4.67 -4.41
C VAL A 113 -12.44 -3.37 -3.61
N GLU A 114 -11.58 -3.26 -2.59
CA GLU A 114 -11.44 -2.04 -1.78
C GLU A 114 -10.94 -0.85 -2.62
N ALA A 115 -9.90 -1.06 -3.44
CA ALA A 115 -9.37 -0.04 -4.35
C ALA A 115 -10.43 0.40 -5.39
N ALA A 116 -11.20 -0.54 -5.94
CA ALA A 116 -12.26 -0.23 -6.91
C ALA A 116 -13.35 0.67 -6.31
N ALA A 117 -13.69 0.51 -5.02
CA ALA A 117 -14.64 1.37 -4.36
C ALA A 117 -14.15 2.83 -4.34
N GLU A 118 -12.87 3.06 -4.07
CA GLU A 118 -12.27 4.40 -4.13
C GLU A 118 -12.18 4.94 -5.56
N ILE A 119 -11.72 4.13 -6.52
CA ILE A 119 -11.66 4.52 -7.94
C ILE A 119 -13.04 4.94 -8.45
N MET A 120 -14.10 4.22 -8.10
CA MET A 120 -15.45 4.56 -8.55
C MET A 120 -16.04 5.78 -7.83
N ARG A 121 -15.71 6.02 -6.56
CA ARG A 121 -16.06 7.29 -5.90
C ARG A 121 -15.37 8.48 -6.59
N ALA A 122 -14.10 8.33 -6.91
CA ALA A 122 -13.33 9.31 -7.67
C ALA A 122 -13.90 9.57 -9.07
N HIS A 123 -14.31 8.51 -9.79
CA HIS A 123 -15.04 8.63 -11.05
C HIS A 123 -16.30 9.48 -10.89
N ASP A 124 -17.11 9.18 -9.89
CA ASP A 124 -18.39 9.87 -9.65
C ASP A 124 -18.17 11.34 -9.24
N ALA A 125 -17.00 11.66 -8.67
CA ALA A 125 -16.53 13.01 -8.41
C ALA A 125 -15.89 13.71 -9.64
N GLY A 126 -15.86 13.07 -10.81
CA GLY A 126 -15.37 13.65 -12.06
C GLY A 126 -13.85 13.58 -12.24
N MET A 127 -13.15 12.65 -11.58
CA MET A 127 -11.72 12.43 -11.80
C MET A 127 -11.44 12.06 -13.26
N SER A 128 -10.37 12.60 -13.85
CA SER A 128 -9.92 12.22 -15.20
C SER A 128 -9.13 10.91 -15.19
N VAL A 129 -9.16 10.17 -16.30
CA VAL A 129 -8.31 8.96 -16.50
C VAL A 129 -6.84 9.26 -16.28
N GLU A 130 -6.35 10.40 -16.78
CA GLU A 130 -4.96 10.83 -16.59
C GLU A 130 -4.59 10.98 -15.10
N THR A 131 -5.53 11.49 -14.29
CA THR A 131 -5.35 11.61 -12.84
C THR A 131 -5.43 10.25 -12.15
N LEU A 132 -6.33 9.36 -12.61
CA LEU A 132 -6.41 7.99 -12.14
C LEU A 132 -5.08 7.25 -12.36
N THR A 133 -4.52 7.31 -13.58
CA THR A 133 -3.25 6.64 -13.93
C THR A 133 -2.12 7.06 -12.98
N ARG A 134 -2.04 8.33 -12.59
CA ARG A 134 -1.05 8.82 -11.62
C ARG A 134 -1.32 8.39 -10.18
N ARG A 135 -2.58 8.16 -9.80
CA ARG A 135 -2.99 7.88 -8.41
C ARG A 135 -3.26 6.41 -8.13
N GLN A 136 -3.32 5.57 -9.16
CA GLN A 136 -3.72 4.18 -9.00
C GLN A 136 -2.81 3.40 -8.05
N ALA A 137 -1.50 3.59 -8.13
CA ALA A 137 -0.56 2.95 -7.22
C ALA A 137 -0.90 3.28 -5.75
N ILE A 138 -1.06 4.57 -5.43
CA ILE A 138 -1.35 4.99 -4.05
C ILE A 138 -2.76 4.58 -3.57
N ILE A 139 -3.76 4.57 -4.46
CA ILE A 139 -5.11 4.05 -4.14
C ILE A 139 -5.03 2.57 -3.78
N ARG A 140 -4.29 1.79 -4.56
CA ARG A 140 -4.09 0.35 -4.31
C ARG A 140 -3.27 0.10 -3.05
N ALA A 141 -2.27 0.92 -2.76
CA ALA A 141 -1.46 0.83 -1.55
C ALA A 141 -2.27 1.13 -0.27
N ARG A 142 -3.16 2.14 -0.31
CA ARG A 142 -4.16 2.37 0.75
C ARG A 142 -5.08 1.16 0.94
N ALA A 143 -5.63 0.63 -0.14
CA ALA A 143 -6.48 -0.56 -0.08
C ALA A 143 -5.74 -1.77 0.53
N HIS A 144 -4.47 -1.96 0.15
CA HIS A 144 -3.61 -2.97 0.76
C HIS A 144 -3.47 -2.76 2.28
N SER A 145 -3.22 -1.52 2.71
CA SER A 145 -3.10 -1.16 4.14
C SER A 145 -4.38 -1.49 4.93
N THR A 146 -5.55 -1.17 4.36
CA THR A 146 -6.86 -1.51 4.95
C THR A 146 -7.04 -3.02 5.10
N ILE A 147 -6.81 -3.79 4.03
CA ILE A 147 -7.01 -5.24 4.05
C ILE A 147 -6.01 -5.93 4.99
N SER A 148 -4.72 -5.58 4.91
CA SER A 148 -3.68 -6.08 5.81
C SER A 148 -4.02 -5.81 7.28
N THR A 149 -4.50 -4.59 7.59
CA THR A 149 -4.93 -4.24 8.95
C THR A 149 -6.10 -5.09 9.41
N SER A 150 -7.13 -5.24 8.56
CA SER A 150 -8.35 -5.98 8.91
C SER A 150 -8.12 -7.46 9.23
N GLN A 151 -7.05 -8.04 8.69
CA GLN A 151 -6.64 -9.43 8.92
C GLN A 151 -5.68 -9.59 10.10
N SER A 152 -5.14 -8.48 10.62
CA SER A 152 -4.21 -8.48 11.74
C SER A 152 -4.93 -8.33 13.08
N ARG A 153 -4.41 -8.96 14.13
CA ARG A 153 -4.89 -8.77 15.51
C ARG A 153 -3.72 -8.44 16.42
N ARG A 154 -3.87 -7.37 17.21
CA ARG A 154 -2.88 -7.01 18.22
C ARG A 154 -2.93 -8.03 19.38
N PRO A 155 -1.78 -8.40 19.97
CA PRO A 155 -1.77 -9.16 21.20
C PRO A 155 -2.52 -8.41 22.32
N GLU A 156 -3.33 -9.13 23.07
CA GLU A 156 -4.12 -8.57 24.17
C GLU A 156 -3.59 -9.12 25.50
N THR A 157 -3.03 -8.25 26.35
CA THR A 157 -2.61 -8.61 27.71
C THR A 157 -3.42 -7.87 28.78
N ILE A 158 -3.71 -6.59 28.54
CA ILE A 158 -4.42 -5.70 29.50
C ILE A 158 -5.79 -5.26 28.98
N SER A 159 -5.95 -5.06 27.67
CA SER A 159 -7.17 -4.51 27.07
C SER A 159 -8.37 -5.45 27.20
N ALA A 160 -9.56 -4.89 27.41
CA ALA A 160 -10.82 -5.61 27.66
C ALA A 160 -11.47 -6.29 26.43
N GLY A 161 -10.72 -6.55 25.35
CA GLY A 161 -11.19 -7.33 24.20
C GLY A 161 -12.31 -6.72 23.35
N ALA A 162 -12.57 -5.41 23.44
CA ALA A 162 -13.53 -4.73 22.56
C ALA A 162 -13.10 -4.83 21.09
N MET A 163 -14.08 -5.04 20.19
CA MET A 163 -13.85 -5.38 18.79
C MET A 163 -14.45 -4.38 17.83
N ARG A 164 -14.05 -4.44 16.54
CA ARG A 164 -14.67 -3.66 15.46
C ARG A 164 -16.19 -3.84 15.38
N ALA A 165 -16.70 -5.02 15.75
CA ALA A 165 -18.13 -5.33 15.79
C ALA A 165 -18.90 -4.56 16.88
N ASP A 166 -18.20 -3.96 17.85
CA ASP A 166 -18.79 -3.12 18.89
C ASP A 166 -18.92 -1.64 18.47
N VAL A 167 -18.64 -1.34 17.20
CA VAL A 167 -18.71 0.00 16.60
C VAL A 167 -19.68 0.00 15.42
N THR A 168 -20.64 0.91 15.43
CA THR A 168 -21.55 1.18 14.32
C THR A 168 -21.10 2.43 13.59
N ILE A 169 -20.83 2.31 12.29
CA ILE A 169 -20.60 3.47 11.42
C ILE A 169 -21.95 3.85 10.80
N HIS A 170 -22.40 5.08 11.08
CA HIS A 170 -23.64 5.64 10.57
C HIS A 170 -23.45 6.31 9.21
N GLU A 171 -22.31 6.99 9.04
CA GLU A 171 -21.99 7.74 7.82
C GLU A 171 -20.48 7.76 7.59
N THR A 172 -20.07 7.82 6.33
CA THR A 172 -18.68 8.14 5.94
C THR A 172 -18.71 9.11 4.77
N ARG A 173 -18.02 10.24 4.91
CA ARG A 173 -17.81 11.24 3.87
C ARG A 173 -16.32 11.38 3.56
N HIS A 174 -16.01 11.80 2.35
CA HIS A 174 -14.64 11.95 1.86
C HIS A 174 -14.42 13.39 1.37
N PRO A 175 -14.25 14.38 2.27
CA PRO A 175 -14.11 15.78 1.89
C PRO A 175 -12.83 16.09 1.09
N TYR A 176 -11.83 15.20 1.14
CA TYR A 176 -10.59 15.33 0.38
C TYR A 176 -10.08 13.96 -0.07
N GLU A 177 -9.88 13.77 -1.37
CA GLU A 177 -9.28 12.57 -1.95
C GLU A 177 -8.20 12.93 -3.00
N ALA A 178 -6.94 12.66 -2.68
CA ALA A 178 -5.81 12.86 -3.57
C ALA A 178 -4.71 11.81 -3.34
N PHE A 179 -3.45 12.26 -3.25
CA PHE A 179 -2.36 11.39 -2.84
C PHE A 179 -2.61 10.82 -1.44
N PHE A 180 -3.10 11.64 -0.52
CA PHE A 180 -3.70 11.22 0.74
C PHE A 180 -5.22 11.44 0.72
N ARG A 181 -5.93 10.90 1.71
CA ARG A 181 -7.39 11.04 1.83
C ARG A 181 -7.78 11.51 3.23
N VAL A 182 -8.91 12.21 3.35
CA VAL A 182 -9.56 12.49 4.63
C VAL A 182 -10.91 11.79 4.65
N ASP A 183 -11.15 11.01 5.69
CA ASP A 183 -12.45 10.39 5.97
C ASP A 183 -13.10 11.11 7.15
N GLU A 184 -14.33 11.59 6.96
CA GLU A 184 -15.20 12.01 8.05
C GLU A 184 -16.18 10.88 8.36
N VAL A 185 -16.12 10.34 9.58
CA VAL A 185 -16.92 9.21 10.01
C VAL A 185 -17.81 9.62 11.17
N THR A 186 -19.12 9.39 11.02
CA THR A 186 -20.12 9.49 12.09
C THR A 186 -20.33 8.10 12.65
N LEU A 187 -20.08 7.88 13.94
CA LEU A 187 -20.12 6.55 14.55
C LEU A 187 -20.68 6.54 15.98
N SER A 188 -21.17 5.38 16.42
CA SER A 188 -21.41 5.07 17.83
C SER A 188 -20.68 3.78 18.22
N HIS A 189 -20.40 3.60 19.51
CA HIS A 189 -19.73 2.39 20.01
C HIS A 189 -20.19 2.02 21.42
N LYS A 190 -19.98 0.77 21.81
CA LYS A 190 -20.26 0.32 23.19
C LYS A 190 -19.36 1.05 24.18
N ALA A 191 -19.95 1.51 25.28
CA ALA A 191 -19.26 2.13 26.40
C ALA A 191 -18.63 1.07 27.33
N HIS A 192 -17.64 1.47 28.12
CA HIS A 192 -17.00 0.56 29.08
C HIS A 192 -17.90 0.14 30.25
N ASP A 193 -18.94 0.90 30.55
CA ASP A 193 -19.95 0.59 31.57
C ASP A 193 -21.14 -0.24 31.02
N GLY A 194 -21.06 -0.68 29.76
CA GLY A 194 -22.11 -1.45 29.08
C GLY A 194 -23.18 -0.60 28.37
N GLY A 195 -23.11 0.73 28.46
CA GLY A 195 -23.94 1.64 27.69
C GLY A 195 -23.50 1.82 26.23
N GLU A 196 -23.96 2.89 25.59
CA GLU A 196 -23.57 3.30 24.24
C GLU A 196 -23.05 4.75 24.26
N VAL A 197 -22.00 5.01 23.48
CA VAL A 197 -21.45 6.35 23.24
C VAL A 197 -21.72 6.74 21.79
N GLY A 198 -22.28 7.93 21.59
CA GLY A 198 -22.45 8.55 20.27
C GLY A 198 -23.90 8.95 19.94
N PRO A 199 -24.16 9.38 18.70
CA PRO A 199 -23.19 9.48 17.59
C PRO A 199 -22.11 10.55 17.84
N ILE A 200 -20.90 10.29 17.36
CA ILE A 200 -19.78 11.24 17.36
C ILE A 200 -19.16 11.33 15.97
N ASP A 201 -18.66 12.52 15.63
CA ASP A 201 -17.98 12.79 14.37
C ASP A 201 -16.46 12.75 14.56
N ARG A 202 -15.75 12.13 13.63
CA ARG A 202 -14.27 12.11 13.58
C ARG A 202 -13.79 12.33 12.16
N ALA A 203 -12.81 13.22 12.00
CA ALA A 203 -12.04 13.35 10.77
C ALA A 203 -10.71 12.59 10.93
N VAL A 204 -10.38 11.74 9.96
CA VAL A 204 -9.20 10.89 9.98
C VAL A 204 -8.44 11.06 8.68
N PHE A 205 -7.14 11.32 8.78
CA PHE A 205 -6.23 11.33 7.66
C PHE A 205 -5.84 9.91 7.31
N VAL A 206 -6.18 9.46 6.10
CA VAL A 206 -5.94 8.10 5.61
C VAL A 206 -4.77 8.13 4.65
N VAL A 207 -3.74 7.36 5.02
CA VAL A 207 -2.48 7.26 4.27
C VAL A 207 -2.09 5.79 4.17
N THR A 208 -1.08 5.50 3.34
CA THR A 208 -0.53 4.16 3.21
C THR A 208 0.31 3.80 4.44
N ASP A 209 0.22 2.54 4.87
CA ASP A 209 1.16 1.97 5.85
C ASP A 209 2.60 2.07 5.34
N ALA A 210 3.55 2.15 6.27
CA ALA A 210 4.96 2.37 5.93
C ALA A 210 5.87 1.47 6.76
N VAL A 211 7.09 1.30 6.27
CA VAL A 211 8.17 0.63 6.99
C VAL A 211 9.22 1.63 7.42
N THR A 212 9.94 1.32 8.49
CA THR A 212 11.19 2.01 8.79
C THR A 212 12.29 1.01 9.09
N VAL A 213 13.52 1.29 8.68
CA VAL A 213 14.69 0.46 8.94
C VAL A 213 15.77 1.34 9.54
N LEU A 214 16.28 0.96 10.71
CA LEU A 214 17.48 1.54 11.30
C LEU A 214 18.66 0.60 11.05
N PRO A 215 19.51 0.84 10.02
CA PRO A 215 20.74 0.09 9.84
C PRO A 215 21.67 0.29 11.03
N TYR A 216 22.20 -0.80 11.57
CA TYR A 216 23.08 -0.84 12.73
C TYR A 216 24.29 -1.73 12.45
N ASP A 217 25.47 -1.17 12.69
CA ASP A 217 26.74 -1.89 12.67
C ASP A 217 27.16 -2.19 14.13
N PRO A 218 27.02 -3.44 14.60
CA PRO A 218 27.38 -3.82 15.96
C PRO A 218 28.90 -3.81 16.22
N VAL A 219 29.73 -3.94 15.17
CA VAL A 219 31.19 -3.98 15.26
C VAL A 219 31.77 -2.57 15.48
N ARG A 220 31.28 -1.59 14.71
CA ARG A 220 31.68 -0.17 14.85
C ARG A 220 30.77 0.62 15.78
N ASP A 221 29.68 0.00 16.23
CA ASP A 221 28.69 0.55 17.13
C ASP A 221 28.10 1.89 16.67
N ARG A 222 27.55 1.87 15.47
CA ARG A 222 26.97 3.05 14.81
C ARG A 222 25.75 2.70 13.99
N VAL A 223 24.92 3.70 13.72
CA VAL A 223 23.75 3.59 12.85
C VAL A 223 23.90 4.47 11.61
N LEU A 224 23.11 4.18 10.58
CA LEU A 224 22.92 5.06 9.43
C LEU A 224 21.56 5.76 9.54
N LEU A 225 21.56 7.08 9.42
CA LEU A 225 20.35 7.92 9.39
C LEU A 225 20.26 8.66 8.06
N ILE A 226 19.04 8.90 7.60
CA ILE A 226 18.75 9.74 6.43
C ILE A 226 18.28 11.11 6.92
N GLU A 227 18.82 12.17 6.34
CA GLU A 227 18.37 13.55 6.51
C GLU A 227 17.58 13.99 5.28
N GLN A 228 16.35 14.45 5.51
CA GLN A 228 15.47 14.93 4.45
C GLN A 228 14.51 16.01 4.95
N ILE A 229 13.96 16.81 4.04
CA ILE A 229 12.95 17.82 4.36
C ILE A 229 11.60 17.17 4.68
N ARG A 230 11.00 17.55 5.80
CA ARG A 230 9.66 17.13 6.20
C ARG A 230 8.66 18.27 6.10
N ILE A 231 7.81 18.20 5.08
CA ILE A 231 6.82 19.24 4.76
C ILE A 231 5.84 19.47 5.92
N GLY A 232 5.48 18.44 6.69
CA GLY A 232 4.64 18.58 7.87
C GLY A 232 5.25 19.51 8.93
N ALA A 233 6.56 19.43 9.16
CA ALA A 233 7.29 20.30 10.07
C ALA A 233 7.37 21.74 9.51
N LEU A 234 7.66 21.87 8.22
CA LEU A 234 7.68 23.17 7.53
C LEU A 234 6.33 23.89 7.64
N VAL A 235 5.22 23.22 7.30
CA VAL A 235 3.87 23.80 7.36
C VAL A 235 3.47 24.15 8.79
N ARG A 236 3.99 23.42 9.79
CA ARG A 236 3.81 23.74 11.20
C ARG A 236 4.60 24.97 11.66
N GLY A 237 5.52 25.47 10.83
CA GLY A 237 6.38 26.62 11.14
C GLY A 237 7.63 26.25 11.91
N ASP A 238 8.07 24.99 11.85
CA ASP A 238 9.35 24.59 12.41
C ASP A 238 10.51 25.30 11.69
N GLN A 239 11.47 25.79 12.46
CA GLN A 239 12.66 26.46 11.92
C GLN A 239 13.68 25.47 11.36
N GLN A 240 13.58 24.19 11.71
CA GLN A 240 14.48 23.11 11.28
C GLN A 240 13.68 21.97 10.63
N PRO A 241 13.11 22.16 9.43
CA PRO A 241 12.25 21.16 8.81
C PRO A 241 13.03 19.99 8.18
N TRP A 242 14.36 20.02 8.15
CA TRP A 242 15.18 18.86 7.81
C TRP A 242 15.36 17.99 9.05
N MET A 243 14.96 16.73 8.96
CA MET A 243 14.94 15.80 10.08
C MET A 243 15.83 14.59 9.81
N LEU A 244 16.46 14.09 10.86
CA LEU A 244 17.19 12.82 10.86
C LEU A 244 16.24 11.67 11.19
N GLU A 245 16.28 10.63 10.37
CA GLU A 245 15.30 9.54 10.38
C GLU A 245 15.97 8.20 10.04
N PRO A 246 15.38 7.06 10.42
CA PRO A 246 15.74 5.79 9.80
C PRO A 246 15.35 5.82 8.31
N VAL A 247 15.89 4.88 7.53
CA VAL A 247 15.36 4.59 6.18
C VAL A 247 13.87 4.33 6.29
N ALA A 248 13.05 4.84 5.38
CA ALA A 248 11.61 4.65 5.44
C ALA A 248 10.92 4.76 4.09
N GLY A 249 9.86 3.98 3.90
CA GLY A 249 9.04 4.09 2.71
C GLY A 249 7.68 3.44 2.83
N MET A 250 6.80 3.75 1.89
CA MET A 250 5.43 3.25 1.89
C MET A 250 5.39 1.81 1.40
N ILE A 251 4.48 1.02 1.97
CA ILE A 251 4.27 -0.35 1.53
C ILE A 251 3.43 -0.33 0.25
N ASP A 252 4.03 -0.78 -0.85
CA ASP A 252 3.34 -0.88 -2.12
C ASP A 252 2.32 -2.02 -2.13
N ALA A 253 1.32 -1.88 -3.03
CA ALA A 253 0.24 -2.82 -3.12
C ALA A 253 0.73 -4.23 -3.47
N GLY A 254 0.65 -5.15 -2.50
CA GLY A 254 1.03 -6.55 -2.68
C GLY A 254 2.43 -6.89 -2.18
N GLU A 255 3.19 -5.91 -1.69
CA GLU A 255 4.43 -6.15 -0.95
C GLU A 255 4.15 -6.59 0.49
N THR A 256 5.09 -7.36 1.06
CA THR A 256 5.20 -7.55 2.51
C THR A 256 6.04 -6.44 3.12
N PRO A 257 5.87 -6.12 4.42
CA PRO A 257 6.71 -5.13 5.09
C PRO A 257 8.22 -5.43 4.97
N GLU A 258 8.63 -6.69 4.99
CA GLU A 258 10.02 -7.09 4.81
C GLU A 258 10.51 -6.79 3.39
N GLN A 259 9.72 -7.05 2.35
CA GLN A 259 10.09 -6.71 0.97
C GLN A 259 10.27 -5.21 0.79
N THR A 260 9.33 -4.41 1.28
CA THR A 260 9.43 -2.95 1.28
C THR A 260 10.68 -2.50 2.04
N ALA A 261 10.94 -3.05 3.24
CA ALA A 261 12.12 -2.69 4.03
C ALA A 261 13.44 -2.92 3.28
N LEU A 262 13.56 -4.04 2.55
CA LEU A 262 14.74 -4.35 1.75
C LEU A 262 14.88 -3.42 0.54
N ARG A 263 13.78 -3.14 -0.16
CA ARG A 263 13.74 -2.25 -1.33
C ARG A 263 14.15 -0.82 -0.93
N GLU A 264 13.49 -0.25 0.06
CA GLU A 264 13.74 1.13 0.53
C GLU A 264 15.17 1.29 1.07
N THR A 265 15.71 0.28 1.77
CA THR A 265 17.09 0.34 2.28
C THR A 265 18.12 0.31 1.15
N HIS A 266 17.82 -0.37 0.05
CA HIS A 266 18.65 -0.33 -1.14
C HIS A 266 18.54 1.03 -1.84
N GLU A 267 17.33 1.55 -2.04
CA GLU A 267 17.05 2.81 -2.75
C GLU A 267 17.60 4.04 -2.00
N GLU A 268 17.29 4.19 -0.71
CA GLU A 268 17.67 5.39 0.06
C GLU A 268 19.12 5.37 0.56
N ALA A 269 19.64 4.20 0.91
CA ALA A 269 20.94 4.05 1.59
C ALA A 269 21.98 3.25 0.81
N GLY A 270 21.63 2.68 -0.36
CA GLY A 270 22.55 1.84 -1.15
C GLY A 270 22.96 0.54 -0.46
N LEU A 271 22.23 0.13 0.59
CA LEU A 271 22.56 -1.04 1.41
C LEU A 271 21.80 -2.27 0.92
N THR A 272 22.54 -3.31 0.53
CA THR A 272 21.93 -4.60 0.17
C THR A 272 21.75 -5.45 1.43
N LEU A 273 20.50 -5.67 1.81
CA LEU A 273 20.11 -6.49 2.96
C LEU A 273 19.43 -7.78 2.52
N THR A 274 19.34 -8.73 3.45
CA THR A 274 18.51 -9.93 3.33
C THR A 274 17.51 -10.00 4.49
N PRO A 275 16.44 -10.82 4.41
CA PRO A 275 15.50 -10.97 5.51
C PRO A 275 16.16 -11.35 6.85
N ASN A 276 17.29 -12.06 6.83
CA ASN A 276 18.02 -12.46 8.03
C ASN A 276 18.70 -11.29 8.75
N ASN A 277 18.87 -10.14 8.08
CA ASN A 277 19.42 -8.94 8.70
C ASN A 277 18.37 -8.20 9.54
N LEU A 278 17.08 -8.40 9.26
CA LEU A 278 15.98 -7.63 9.83
C LEU A 278 15.57 -8.17 11.20
N HIS A 279 15.53 -7.28 12.19
CA HIS A 279 14.95 -7.51 13.50
C HIS A 279 13.72 -6.63 13.68
N HIS A 280 12.54 -7.25 13.75
CA HIS A 280 11.28 -6.54 13.96
C HIS A 280 11.29 -5.81 15.32
N ILE A 281 11.04 -4.51 15.29
CA ILE A 281 10.89 -3.67 16.48
C ILE A 281 9.46 -3.79 16.97
N SER A 282 8.50 -3.36 16.15
CA SER A 282 7.07 -3.32 16.46
C SER A 282 6.27 -2.90 15.24
N THR A 283 4.95 -3.13 15.32
CA THR A 283 3.95 -2.54 14.43
C THR A 283 3.04 -1.62 15.25
N TYR A 284 3.00 -0.33 14.90
CA TYR A 284 2.33 0.69 15.73
C TYR A 284 1.69 1.80 14.92
N TYR A 285 0.77 2.53 15.55
CA TYR A 285 0.19 3.76 15.01
C TYR A 285 0.94 4.95 15.61
N PRO A 286 1.44 5.91 14.80
CA PRO A 286 2.18 7.06 15.31
C PRO A 286 1.26 8.07 16.00
N SER A 287 0.01 8.21 15.52
CA SER A 287 -1.00 9.11 16.08
C SER A 287 -2.44 8.62 15.76
N PRO A 288 -2.91 7.54 16.44
CA PRO A 288 -4.15 6.84 16.08
C PRO A 288 -5.44 7.65 16.27
N GLY A 289 -5.37 8.82 16.91
CA GLY A 289 -6.53 9.68 17.12
C GLY A 289 -7.01 10.42 15.87
N GLY A 290 -6.15 10.56 14.86
CA GLY A 290 -6.48 11.30 13.63
C GLY A 290 -5.71 10.87 12.38
N ILE A 291 -4.81 9.90 12.48
CA ILE A 291 -4.07 9.36 11.32
C ILE A 291 -4.24 7.84 11.28
N ALA A 292 -4.82 7.36 10.19
CA ALA A 292 -4.88 5.94 9.86
C ALA A 292 -3.61 5.56 9.08
N GLN A 293 -2.54 5.28 9.83
CA GLN A 293 -1.27 4.76 9.34
C GLN A 293 -0.67 3.81 10.36
N ARG A 294 -0.18 2.65 9.91
CA ARG A 294 0.72 1.82 10.71
C ARG A 294 2.14 1.94 10.18
N PHE A 295 3.08 1.97 11.11
CA PHE A 295 4.48 1.73 10.84
C PHE A 295 4.84 0.30 11.21
N VAL A 296 5.64 -0.37 10.38
CA VAL A 296 6.34 -1.61 10.71
C VAL A 296 7.83 -1.31 10.74
N SER A 297 8.39 -1.23 11.95
CA SER A 297 9.78 -0.79 12.13
C SER A 297 10.72 -1.98 12.34
N TYR A 298 11.94 -1.87 11.81
CA TYR A 298 13.02 -2.83 11.92
C TYR A 298 14.34 -2.16 12.34
N VAL A 299 15.19 -2.90 13.05
CA VAL A 299 16.64 -2.68 13.03
C VAL A 299 17.24 -3.67 12.03
N ALA A 300 18.16 -3.23 11.19
CA ALA A 300 18.89 -4.10 10.29
C ALA A 300 20.36 -4.21 10.72
N VAL A 301 20.83 -5.42 11.05
CA VAL A 301 22.26 -5.62 11.36
C VAL A 301 23.05 -5.76 10.05
N CYS A 302 23.98 -4.85 9.80
CA CYS A 302 24.81 -4.82 8.60
C CYS A 302 26.16 -4.11 8.80
N ASP A 303 27.08 -4.29 7.86
CA ASP A 303 28.34 -3.52 7.83
C ASP A 303 28.03 -2.08 7.40
N LEU A 304 28.49 -1.09 8.17
CA LEU A 304 28.37 0.31 7.80
C LEU A 304 29.78 0.89 7.71
N PRO A 305 30.51 0.76 6.59
CA PRO A 305 31.83 1.39 6.40
C PRO A 305 31.70 2.92 6.26
N ASP A 306 32.80 3.66 6.37
CA ASP A 306 32.75 5.14 6.29
C ASP A 306 32.18 5.65 4.95
N ALA A 307 32.34 4.86 3.89
CA ALA A 307 31.80 5.13 2.55
C ALA A 307 30.27 5.00 2.47
N ALA A 308 29.59 4.48 3.50
CA ALA A 308 28.13 4.42 3.57
C ALA A 308 27.49 5.78 3.89
N ALA A 309 28.26 6.75 4.39
CA ALA A 309 27.80 8.14 4.49
C ALA A 309 27.92 8.86 3.14
N GLY A 310 27.03 9.82 2.88
CA GLY A 310 27.09 10.58 1.63
C GLY A 310 25.75 11.15 1.19
N LEU A 311 25.69 11.58 -0.06
CA LEU A 311 24.44 11.91 -0.73
C LEU A 311 23.81 10.61 -1.27
N GLY A 312 22.51 10.45 -1.07
CA GLY A 312 21.71 9.31 -1.53
C GLY A 312 20.44 9.78 -2.22
N GLY A 313 19.49 8.86 -2.44
CA GLY A 313 18.23 9.11 -3.14
C GLY A 313 18.25 8.59 -4.58
N GLU A 314 17.11 8.09 -5.03
CA GLU A 314 16.94 7.58 -6.39
C GLU A 314 16.74 8.75 -7.36
N SER A 315 17.46 8.75 -8.49
CA SER A 315 17.49 9.89 -9.43
C SER A 315 16.14 10.20 -10.08
N THR A 316 15.20 9.24 -10.07
CA THR A 316 13.86 9.38 -10.64
C THR A 316 12.82 9.87 -9.64
N GLU A 317 13.10 9.74 -8.35
CA GLU A 317 12.27 10.29 -7.28
C GLU A 317 12.87 11.66 -6.92
N HIS A 318 12.05 12.68 -6.67
CA HIS A 318 12.56 14.04 -6.43
C HIS A 318 13.11 14.16 -4.99
N GLU A 319 13.93 13.19 -4.57
CA GLU A 319 14.43 12.99 -3.22
C GLU A 319 15.86 13.50 -3.10
N ASP A 320 16.05 14.48 -2.21
CA ASP A 320 17.35 15.05 -1.85
C ASP A 320 17.73 14.49 -0.47
N LEU A 321 18.35 13.30 -0.46
CA LEU A 321 18.66 12.55 0.75
C LEU A 321 20.14 12.66 1.11
N ARG A 322 20.42 12.78 2.42
CA ARG A 322 21.79 12.73 2.95
C ARG A 322 21.91 11.67 4.03
N ALA A 323 22.79 10.70 3.80
CA ALA A 323 23.11 9.64 4.75
C ALA A 323 24.19 10.06 5.75
N HIS A 324 23.93 9.82 7.04
CA HIS A 324 24.80 10.14 8.17
C HIS A 324 25.13 8.89 8.97
N LEU A 325 26.41 8.68 9.26
CA LEU A 325 26.86 7.66 10.20
C LEU A 325 26.95 8.25 11.60
N VAL A 326 26.18 7.71 12.54
CA VAL A 326 26.03 8.24 13.89
C VAL A 326 26.45 7.19 14.91
N PRO A 327 27.48 7.43 15.74
CA PRO A 327 27.82 6.55 16.86
C PRO A 327 26.63 6.36 17.81
N PHE A 328 26.45 5.16 18.35
CA PHE A 328 25.30 4.85 19.20
C PHE A 328 25.16 5.82 20.40
N ASP A 329 26.28 6.15 21.06
CA ASP A 329 26.26 7.10 22.18
C ASP A 329 25.82 8.51 21.75
N THR A 330 26.11 8.91 20.52
CA THR A 330 25.65 10.18 19.95
C THR A 330 24.16 10.12 19.64
N LEU A 331 23.67 9.03 19.03
CA LEU A 331 22.25 8.79 18.79
C LEU A 331 21.44 8.95 20.10
N MET A 332 21.91 8.34 21.20
CA MET A 332 21.21 8.46 22.48
C MET A 332 21.29 9.86 23.10
N LYS A 333 22.32 10.65 22.79
CA LYS A 333 22.36 12.08 23.16
C LYS A 333 21.34 12.88 22.35
N MET A 334 21.21 12.62 21.05
CA MET A 334 20.23 13.28 20.18
C MET A 334 18.79 13.03 20.66
N VAL A 335 18.48 11.80 21.08
CA VAL A 335 17.17 11.46 21.68
C VAL A 335 16.90 12.28 22.94
N ARG A 336 17.91 12.51 23.78
CA ARG A 336 17.75 13.28 25.02
C ARG A 336 17.71 14.79 24.80
N SER A 337 18.44 15.30 23.82
CA SER A 337 18.49 16.74 23.51
C SER A 337 17.27 17.22 22.72
N GLY A 338 16.57 16.30 22.05
CA GLY A 338 15.46 16.62 21.13
C GLY A 338 15.89 16.81 19.68
N GLU A 339 17.18 16.61 19.36
CA GLU A 339 17.68 16.63 17.97
C GLU A 339 17.08 15.47 17.15
N ALA A 340 16.89 14.29 17.77
CA ALA A 340 16.09 13.24 17.18
C ALA A 340 14.60 13.58 17.33
N ALA A 341 14.08 14.39 16.40
CA ALA A 341 12.70 14.89 16.41
C ALA A 341 11.70 14.04 15.59
N ASN A 342 12.09 12.82 15.22
CA ASN A 342 11.25 11.86 14.50
C ASN A 342 10.86 10.68 15.40
N ALA A 343 9.56 10.36 15.47
CA ALA A 343 9.05 9.32 16.37
C ALA A 343 9.62 7.92 16.05
N ALA A 344 9.73 7.55 14.78
CA ALA A 344 10.29 6.27 14.37
C ALA A 344 11.78 6.16 14.72
N LEU A 345 12.53 7.26 14.62
CA LEU A 345 13.92 7.30 15.08
C LEU A 345 14.01 7.06 16.59
N ILE A 346 13.21 7.78 17.39
CA ILE A 346 13.21 7.65 18.85
C ILE A 346 12.88 6.20 19.25
N ILE A 347 11.82 5.62 18.68
CA ILE A 347 11.38 4.26 18.97
C ILE A 347 12.47 3.25 18.60
N SER A 348 13.06 3.38 17.41
CA SER A 348 14.11 2.48 16.92
C SER A 348 15.38 2.57 17.77
N ALA A 349 15.79 3.78 18.16
CA ALA A 349 16.94 4.00 19.03
C ALA A 349 16.73 3.41 20.43
N GLN A 350 15.53 3.56 21.00
CA GLN A 350 15.20 3.01 22.32
C GLN A 350 15.12 1.48 22.30
N TRP A 351 14.53 0.89 21.24
CA TRP A 351 14.54 -0.55 21.05
C TRP A 351 15.98 -1.06 20.89
N LEU A 352 16.78 -0.39 20.03
CA LEU A 352 18.19 -0.75 19.85
C LEU A 352 18.94 -0.67 21.17
N GLN A 353 18.74 0.38 21.98
CA GLN A 353 19.35 0.49 23.30
C GLN A 353 19.06 -0.72 24.20
N ALA A 354 17.82 -1.23 24.19
CA ALA A 354 17.44 -2.41 24.98
C ALA A 354 18.07 -3.70 24.45
N GLU A 355 18.22 -3.82 23.12
CA GLU A 355 18.65 -5.05 22.44
C GLU A 355 20.14 -5.07 22.06
N ARG A 356 20.84 -3.94 22.23
CA ARG A 356 22.21 -3.70 21.76
C ARG A 356 23.19 -4.78 22.18
N ASN A 357 23.17 -5.14 23.47
CA ASN A 357 24.07 -6.17 24.00
C ASN A 357 23.85 -7.53 23.33
N ARG A 358 22.59 -7.90 23.04
CA ARG A 358 22.26 -9.15 22.35
C ARG A 358 22.75 -9.12 20.91
N LEU A 359 22.55 -8.01 20.20
CA LEU A 359 22.97 -7.85 18.81
C LEU A 359 24.50 -7.84 18.67
N GLN A 360 25.21 -7.20 19.59
CA GLN A 360 26.67 -7.20 19.60
C GLN A 360 27.26 -8.57 19.94
N ALA A 361 26.63 -9.34 20.84
CA ALA A 361 27.08 -10.69 21.16
C ALA A 361 26.89 -11.69 20.00
N GLY A 362 26.00 -11.39 19.06
CA GLY A 362 25.74 -12.22 17.87
C GLY A 362 26.52 -11.81 16.63
N ALA A 363 27.34 -10.76 16.72
CA ALA A 363 28.07 -10.14 15.60
C ALA A 363 29.46 -10.73 15.35
#